data_AF-A0A6P1QW02-F1
#
_entry.id   AF-A0A6P1QW02-F1
#
_cell.length_a   1.000
_cell.length_b   1.000
_cell.length_c   1.000
_cell.angle_alpha   90.00
_cell.angle_beta   90.00
_cell.angle_gamma   90.00
#
_symmetry.space_group_name_H-M   'P 1'
#
loop_
_entity.id
_entity.type
_entity.pdbx_description
1 polymer ?
#
loop_
_entity_poly.entity_id
_entity_poly.type
_entity_poly.pdbx_seq_one_letter_code
_entity_poly.pdbx_strand_id
1 'polypeptide(L)'
;MIKITEKNDLITMEVKINMPQMEVIDFLHQRGYEVKGWLWKYEDETFPGGVTQHEYWTFTATKDGEEQSEENLYLKVFEAEALEVLREFMINKI
;
A
#
# COMPACT_ATOMS: atom_id res chain seq x y z
N MET A 1 -17.69 -0.46 -4.25
CA MET A 1 -18.31 -0.19 -5.57
C MET A 1 -17.40 -0.78 -6.63
N ILE A 2 -17.96 -1.54 -7.56
CA ILE A 2 -17.24 -2.07 -8.72
C ILE A 2 -17.93 -1.51 -9.96
N LYS A 3 -17.15 -0.95 -10.89
CA LYS A 3 -17.63 -0.45 -12.17
C LYS A 3 -16.79 -1.06 -13.28
N ILE A 4 -17.47 -1.64 -14.26
CA ILE A 4 -16.85 -2.32 -15.41
C ILE A 4 -17.34 -1.62 -16.67
N THR A 5 -16.42 -1.23 -17.54
CA THR A 5 -16.75 -0.62 -18.84
C THR A 5 -15.93 -1.26 -19.94
N GLU A 6 -16.55 -1.44 -21.10
CA GLU A 6 -15.92 -1.97 -22.30
C GLU A 6 -15.84 -0.86 -23.36
N LYS A 7 -14.65 -0.66 -23.95
CA LYS A 7 -14.45 0.30 -25.06
C LYS A 7 -13.35 -0.19 -25.98
N ASN A 8 -13.64 -0.35 -27.27
CA ASN A 8 -12.67 -0.79 -28.29
C ASN A 8 -11.91 -2.06 -27.88
N ASP A 9 -12.63 -3.11 -27.48
CA ASP A 9 -12.10 -4.39 -27.00
C ASP A 9 -11.24 -4.32 -25.71
N LEU A 10 -11.16 -3.16 -25.05
CA LEU A 10 -10.53 -2.99 -23.74
C LEU A 10 -11.60 -3.02 -22.64
N ILE A 11 -11.44 -3.95 -21.70
CA ILE A 11 -12.23 -4.03 -20.47
C ILE A 11 -11.49 -3.25 -19.38
N THR A 12 -12.13 -2.21 -18.84
CA THR A 12 -11.63 -1.44 -17.68
C THR A 12 -12.45 -1.79 -16.45
N MET A 13 -11.77 -2.11 -15.35
CA MET A 13 -12.39 -2.37 -14.05
C MET A 13 -11.93 -1.31 -13.04
N GLU A 14 -12.88 -0.55 -12.50
CA GLU A 14 -12.67 0.41 -11.42
C GLU A 14 -13.25 -0.16 -10.13
N VAL A 15 -12.42 -0.32 -9.09
CA VAL A 15 -12.83 -0.86 -7.80
C VAL A 15 -12.58 0.17 -6.71
N LYS A 16 -13.61 0.45 -5.92
CA LYS A 16 -13.50 1.23 -4.68
C LYS A 16 -13.94 0.37 -3.50
N ILE A 17 -13.00 0.06 -2.62
CA ILE A 17 -13.22 -0.72 -1.40
C ILE A 17 -12.88 0.16 -0.21
N ASN A 18 -13.75 0.12 0.81
CA ASN A 18 -13.41 0.64 2.13
C ASN A 18 -13.09 -0.58 2.99
N MET A 19 -11.95 -0.60 3.66
CA MET A 19 -11.55 -1.70 4.51
C MET A 19 -10.93 -1.20 5.82
N PRO A 20 -11.11 -1.94 6.93
CA PRO A 20 -10.39 -1.68 8.16
C PRO A 20 -8.88 -1.81 7.99
N GLN A 21 -8.12 -0.99 8.70
CA GLN A 21 -6.64 -1.08 8.73
C GLN A 21 -6.17 -2.49 9.15
N MET A 22 -6.88 -3.14 10.08
CA MET A 22 -6.53 -4.48 10.53
C MET A 22 -6.60 -5.53 9.42
N GLU A 23 -7.54 -5.42 8.47
CA GLU A 23 -7.60 -6.36 7.35
C GLU A 23 -6.40 -6.21 6.41
N VAL A 24 -5.89 -4.99 6.25
CA VAL A 24 -4.64 -4.72 5.50
C VAL A 24 -3.45 -5.37 6.21
N ILE A 25 -3.37 -5.22 7.54
CA ILE A 25 -2.30 -5.81 8.35
C ILE A 25 -2.35 -7.34 8.29
N ASP A 26 -3.53 -7.93 8.43
CA ASP A 26 -3.71 -9.39 8.37
C ASP A 26 -3.35 -9.94 6.99
N PHE A 27 -3.71 -9.24 5.91
CA PHE A 27 -3.28 -9.60 4.56
C PHE A 27 -1.75 -9.59 4.43
N LEU A 28 -1.08 -8.56 4.94
CA LEU A 28 0.39 -8.47 4.89
C LEU A 28 1.05 -9.59 5.71
N HIS A 29 0.52 -9.92 6.88
CA HIS A 29 0.98 -11.09 7.66
C HIS A 29 0.82 -12.39 6.88
N GLN A 30 -0.31 -12.59 6.18
CA GLN A 30 -0.52 -13.78 5.33
C GLN A 30 0.47 -13.86 4.16
N ARG A 31 1.00 -12.73 3.70
CA ARG A 31 2.05 -12.65 2.68
C ARG A 31 3.47 -12.78 3.25
N GLY A 32 3.63 -13.00 4.55
CA GLY A 32 4.91 -13.22 5.21
C GLY A 32 5.66 -11.94 5.59
N TYR A 33 4.98 -10.80 5.61
CA TYR A 33 5.53 -9.56 6.15
C TYR A 33 5.32 -9.50 7.67
N GLU A 34 6.26 -8.88 8.36
CA GLU A 34 6.09 -8.46 9.75
C GLU A 34 5.68 -6.98 9.77
N VAL A 35 4.53 -6.66 10.41
CA VAL A 35 4.04 -5.29 10.51
C VAL A 35 4.41 -4.69 11.86
N LYS A 36 5.17 -3.58 11.84
CA LYS A 36 5.67 -2.90 13.05
C LYS A 36 5.34 -1.42 13.03
N GLY A 37 5.06 -0.87 14.22
CA GLY A 37 4.93 0.57 14.40
C GLY A 37 6.23 1.29 14.05
N TRP A 38 6.12 2.44 13.39
CA TRP A 38 7.26 3.24 12.96
C TRP A 38 6.93 4.72 13.13
N LEU A 39 7.85 5.47 13.73
CA LEU A 39 7.76 6.93 13.80
C LEU A 39 8.35 7.49 12.51
N TRP A 40 7.48 7.77 11.55
CA TRP A 40 7.90 8.39 10.30
C TRP A 40 8.18 9.87 10.54
N LYS A 41 9.40 10.31 10.21
CA LYS A 41 9.82 11.70 10.26
C LYS A 41 10.15 12.17 8.87
N TYR A 42 9.56 13.28 8.45
CA TYR A 42 9.87 13.89 7.16
C TYR A 42 10.00 15.40 7.29
N GLU A 43 10.84 15.97 6.44
CA GLU A 43 11.02 17.41 6.32
C GLU A 43 10.03 17.96 5.29
N ASP A 44 9.35 19.04 5.64
CA ASP A 44 8.49 19.78 4.73
C ASP A 44 9.12 21.15 4.47
N GLU A 45 9.59 21.32 3.24
CA GLU A 45 10.19 22.56 2.74
C GLU A 45 9.14 23.56 2.20
N THR A 46 7.87 23.17 2.15
CA THR A 46 6.78 24.03 1.65
C THR A 46 6.31 25.05 2.69
N PHE A 47 6.81 24.96 3.92
CA PHE A 47 6.45 25.87 4.99
C PHE A 47 6.99 27.29 4.71
N PRO A 48 6.13 28.32 4.76
CA PRO A 48 6.58 29.69 4.50
C PRO A 48 7.68 30.13 5.48
N GLY A 49 8.90 30.28 4.96
CA GLY A 49 10.04 30.82 5.71
C GLY A 49 10.96 29.81 6.39
N GLY A 50 10.90 28.51 6.07
CA GLY A 50 11.90 27.55 6.56
C GLY A 50 11.57 26.08 6.30
N VAL A 51 12.39 25.21 6.87
CA VAL A 51 12.16 23.75 6.92
C VAL A 51 11.40 23.44 8.21
N THR A 52 10.27 22.73 8.11
CA THR A 52 9.58 22.19 9.28
C THR A 52 9.73 20.67 9.33
N GLN A 53 9.71 20.10 10.53
CA GLN A 53 9.74 18.66 10.73
C GLN A 53 8.36 18.15 11.11
N HIS A 54 7.92 17.11 10.44
CA HIS A 54 6.68 16.40 10.76
C HIS A 54 7.01 15.02 11.32
N GLU A 55 6.22 14.61 12.30
CA GLU A 55 6.28 13.27 12.88
C GLU A 55 4.89 12.64 12.79
N TYR A 56 4.83 11.41 12.28
CA TYR A 56 3.60 10.64 12.15
C TYR A 56 3.84 9.19 12.54
N TRP A 57 3.05 8.69 13.49
CA TRP A 57 3.05 7.27 13.83
C TRP A 57 2.30 6.49 12.76
N THR A 58 3.02 5.55 12.15
CA THR A 58 2.51 4.68 11.09
C THR A 58 3.02 3.25 11.30
N PHE A 59 2.82 2.40 10.30
CA PHE A 59 3.36 1.05 10.26
C PHE A 59 4.25 0.85 9.03
N THR A 60 5.24 -0.01 9.18
CA THR A 60 6.00 -0.59 8.07
C THR A 60 5.72 -2.08 7.98
N ALA A 61 5.86 -2.65 6.79
CA ALA A 61 5.74 -4.07 6.54
C ALA A 61 7.06 -4.60 5.94
N THR A 62 7.80 -5.39 6.69
CA THR A 62 9.17 -5.83 6.35
C THR A 62 9.25 -7.35 6.26
N LYS A 63 10.07 -7.87 5.34
CA LYS A 63 10.51 -9.27 5.36
C LYS A 63 11.71 -9.45 6.31
N ASP A 64 12.07 -10.69 6.57
CA ASP A 64 13.19 -11.01 7.45
C ASP A 64 14.48 -10.34 6.97
N GLY A 65 15.13 -9.59 7.88
CA GLY A 65 16.33 -8.81 7.59
C GLY A 65 16.13 -7.45 6.93
N GLU A 66 14.91 -7.03 6.60
CA GLU A 66 14.64 -5.68 6.08
C GLU A 66 14.50 -4.65 7.21
N GLU A 67 15.10 -3.47 7.03
CA GLU A 67 14.99 -2.34 7.96
C GLU A 67 13.75 -1.50 7.68
N GLN A 68 13.12 -0.94 8.73
CA GLN A 68 11.97 -0.03 8.58
C GLN A 68 12.37 1.25 7.83
N SER A 69 11.62 1.62 6.79
CA SER A 69 11.90 2.78 5.95
C SER A 69 10.63 3.31 5.27
N GLU A 70 10.74 4.45 4.58
CA GLU A 70 9.63 5.01 3.80
C GLU A 70 9.19 4.11 2.64
N GLU A 71 10.10 3.30 2.11
CA GLU A 71 9.82 2.40 0.98
C GLU A 71 8.95 1.21 1.39
N ASN A 72 8.96 0.85 2.68
CA ASN A 72 8.18 -0.25 3.21
C ASN A 72 7.05 0.19 4.14
N LEU A 73 6.57 1.42 4.01
CA LEU A 73 5.30 1.83 4.59
C LEU A 73 4.20 0.83 4.21
N TYR A 74 3.44 0.35 5.19
CA TYR A 74 2.55 -0.79 5.01
C TYR A 74 1.51 -0.60 3.89
N LEU A 75 1.04 0.64 3.65
CA LEU A 75 0.11 0.95 2.55
C LEU A 75 0.77 0.84 1.17
N LYS A 76 2.05 1.24 1.03
CA LYS A 76 2.79 1.08 -0.23
C LYS A 76 3.01 -0.39 -0.54
N VAL A 77 3.42 -1.16 0.48
CA VAL A 77 3.60 -2.62 0.36
C VAL A 77 2.28 -3.30 0.02
N PHE A 78 1.19 -2.92 0.69
CA PHE A 78 -0.15 -3.44 0.40
C PHE A 78 -0.60 -3.14 -1.02
N GLU A 79 -0.42 -1.90 -1.50
CA GLU A 79 -0.77 -1.52 -2.88
C GLU A 79 -0.04 -2.39 -3.91
N ALA A 80 1.28 -2.58 -3.74
CA ALA A 80 2.07 -3.42 -4.63
C ALA A 80 1.58 -4.88 -4.62
N GLU A 81 1.33 -5.44 -3.43
CA GLU A 81 0.87 -6.82 -3.29
C GLU A 81 -0.56 -7.04 -3.82
N ALA A 82 -1.47 -6.08 -3.60
CA ALA A 82 -2.83 -6.13 -4.11
C ALA A 82 -2.87 -6.05 -5.64
N LEU A 83 -2.03 -5.19 -6.23
CA LEU A 83 -1.87 -5.13 -7.68
C LEU A 83 -1.37 -6.46 -8.26
N GLU A 84 -0.48 -7.14 -7.56
CA GLU A 84 0.01 -8.44 -8.01
C GLU A 84 -1.08 -9.52 -7.96
N VAL A 85 -1.90 -9.58 -6.91
CA VAL A 85 -3.10 -10.47 -6.87
C VAL A 85 -4.01 -10.23 -8.07
N LEU A 86 -4.28 -8.96 -8.37
CA LEU A 86 -5.16 -8.60 -9.48
C LEU A 86 -4.55 -9.00 -10.83
N ARG A 87 -3.24 -8.84 -11.00
CA ARG A 87 -2.54 -9.30 -12.21
C ARG A 87 -2.59 -10.80 -12.36
N GLU A 88 -2.33 -11.56 -11.29
CA GLU A 88 -2.42 -13.01 -11.30
C GLU A 88 -3.82 -13.48 -11.70
N PHE A 89 -4.88 -12.85 -11.17
CA PHE A 89 -6.26 -13.14 -11.54
C PHE A 89 -6.56 -12.85 -13.03
N MET A 90 -5.96 -11.80 -13.59
CA MET A 90 -6.15 -11.43 -15.01
C MET A 90 -5.33 -12.28 -15.99
N ILE A 91 -4.13 -12.74 -15.57
CA ILE A 91 -3.20 -13.51 -16.41
C ILE A 91 -3.52 -15.01 -16.38
N ASN A 92 -3.94 -15.55 -15.22
CA ASN A 92 -4.36 -16.94 -15.09
C ASN A 92 -5.77 -17.15 -15.68
N LYS A 93 -5.87 -17.02 -17.01
CA LYS A 93 -6.93 -17.66 -17.79
C LYS A 93 -6.65 -19.17 -17.80
N ILE A 94 -7.31 -19.90 -16.90
CA ILE A 94 -7.72 -21.29 -17.15
C ILE A 94 -9.04 -21.23 -17.90
#